data_AF-A0A402AZ88-F1
#
_entry.id   AF-A0A402AZ88-F1
#
_cell.length_a   1.000
_cell.length_b   1.000
_cell.length_c   1.000
_cell.angle_alpha   90.00
_cell.angle_beta   90.00
_cell.angle_gamma   90.00
#
_symmetry.space_group_name_H-M   'P 1'
#
loop_
_entity.id
_entity.type
_entity.pdbx_description
1 polymer ?
#
loop_
_entity_poly.entity_id
_entity_poly.type
_entity_poly.pdbx_seq_one_letter_code
_entity_poly.pdbx_strand_id
1 'polypeptide(L)'
;MGLICLIMATGLMACSSQTTTPSATSTPASTANNDIHKIKHVIVIMQENRSFDSYFGTYPGADGIPMKNGVPSVCVNDPKTNQCIKPYHDTQDLNHGGPHGAVNAAADINQGKMNGFIAQAEKGKGSCTTPNDPACSAGGKQM
;
A
#
# COMPACT_ATOMS: atom_id res chain seq x y z
N MET A 1 15.59 34.73 49.21
CA MET A 1 14.93 35.69 50.13
C MET A 1 14.54 36.93 49.34
N GLY A 2 13.26 37.32 49.37
CA GLY A 2 12.81 38.58 48.79
C GLY A 2 11.36 38.54 48.28
N LEU A 3 10.41 38.38 49.21
CA LEU A 3 8.97 38.54 49.03
C LEU A 3 8.59 40.04 49.10
N ILE A 4 7.40 40.40 48.59
CA ILE A 4 6.53 41.61 48.80
C ILE A 4 6.21 42.23 47.43
N CYS A 5 5.02 42.13 46.81
CA CYS A 5 3.59 42.16 47.18
C CYS A 5 2.97 43.57 47.45
N LEU A 6 1.77 43.77 46.90
CA LEU A 6 0.87 44.94 46.83
C LEU A 6 1.27 46.03 45.82
N ILE A 7 0.38 46.60 45.01
CA ILE A 7 -0.93 47.18 45.36
C ILE A 7 -1.97 46.96 44.23
N MET A 8 -3.23 46.69 44.62
CA MET A 8 -4.42 46.67 43.75
C MET A 8 -4.81 48.09 43.29
N ALA A 9 -5.24 48.24 42.03
CA ALA A 9 -6.14 49.31 41.64
C ALA A 9 -7.13 48.80 40.58
N THR A 10 -8.41 48.82 40.95
CA THR A 10 -9.58 48.52 40.14
C THR A 10 -9.82 49.63 39.11
N GLY A 11 -10.02 49.26 37.85
CA GLY A 11 -10.48 50.14 36.79
C GLY A 11 -11.20 49.34 35.72
N LEU A 12 -12.53 49.26 35.83
CA LEU A 12 -13.39 48.74 34.77
C LEU A 12 -13.42 49.76 33.63
N MET A 13 -12.78 49.44 32.51
CA MET A 13 -12.97 50.15 31.24
C MET A 13 -13.42 49.11 30.21
N ALA A 14 -14.74 49.05 29.98
CA ALA A 14 -15.35 48.18 28.99
C ALA A 14 -15.23 48.85 27.61
N CYS A 15 -14.23 48.45 26.82
CA CYS A 15 -14.19 48.74 25.39
C CYS A 15 -15.08 47.72 24.67
N SER A 16 -16.24 48.17 24.18
CA SER A 16 -17.11 47.36 23.32
C SER A 16 -16.52 47.24 21.91
N SER A 17 -15.72 46.21 21.67
CA SER A 17 -15.30 45.82 20.33
C SER A 17 -16.47 45.13 19.61
N GLN A 18 -17.10 45.82 18.67
CA GLN A 18 -18.04 45.20 17.73
C GLN A 18 -17.24 44.36 16.73
N THR A 19 -17.13 43.06 16.98
CA THR A 19 -16.65 42.10 15.98
C THR A 19 -17.78 41.82 14.99
N THR A 20 -17.75 42.49 13.84
CA THR A 20 -18.51 42.08 12.66
C THR A 20 -17.94 40.75 12.17
N THR A 21 -18.54 39.64 12.59
CA THR A 21 -18.26 38.32 12.04
C THR A 21 -18.73 38.27 10.58
N PRO A 22 -17.91 37.81 9.62
CA PRO A 22 -18.39 37.52 8.29
C PRO A 22 -19.44 36.41 8.41
N SER A 23 -20.65 36.67 7.94
CA SER A 23 -21.66 35.64 7.75
C SER A 23 -21.09 34.60 6.81
N ALA A 24 -20.66 33.46 7.36
CA ALA A 24 -20.46 32.26 6.59
C ALA A 24 -21.81 31.96 5.93
N THR A 25 -21.90 32.18 4.61
CA THR A 25 -22.96 31.60 3.82
C THR A 25 -22.83 30.10 3.98
N SER A 26 -23.64 29.53 4.87
CA SER A 26 -23.83 28.09 4.95
C SER A 26 -24.39 27.68 3.61
N THR A 27 -23.54 27.13 2.73
CA THR A 27 -24.00 26.30 1.63
C THR A 27 -25.02 25.33 2.24
N PRO A 28 -26.27 25.29 1.76
CA PRO A 28 -27.23 24.36 2.30
C PRO A 28 -26.62 22.96 2.18
N ALA A 29 -26.38 22.33 3.32
CA ALA A 29 -25.94 20.95 3.38
C ALA A 29 -26.93 20.17 2.52
N SER A 30 -26.42 19.50 1.47
CA SER A 30 -27.27 18.78 0.53
C SER A 30 -28.15 17.84 1.34
N THR A 31 -29.44 18.11 1.31
CA THR A 31 -30.43 17.36 2.07
C THR A 31 -30.35 15.90 1.60
N ALA A 32 -30.05 15.02 2.55
CA ALA A 32 -29.94 13.57 2.47
C ALA A 32 -30.60 12.96 1.21
N ASN A 33 -29.79 12.69 0.20
CA ASN A 33 -30.17 11.71 -0.81
C ASN A 33 -29.52 10.38 -0.44
N ASN A 34 -30.34 9.36 -0.43
CA ASN A 34 -30.03 7.96 -0.11
C ASN A 34 -28.94 7.38 -1.05
N ASP A 35 -27.70 7.85 -1.01
CA ASP A 35 -26.73 7.55 -2.08
C ASP A 35 -26.05 6.20 -1.89
N ILE A 36 -25.39 5.93 -0.77
CA ILE A 36 -24.84 4.58 -0.51
C ILE A 36 -25.96 3.55 -0.27
N HIS A 37 -27.11 4.00 0.23
CA HIS A 37 -28.27 3.16 0.52
C HIS A 37 -29.04 2.68 -0.74
N LYS A 38 -28.65 3.13 -1.96
CA LYS A 38 -29.14 2.58 -3.24
C LYS A 38 -28.52 1.22 -3.59
N ILE A 39 -27.34 0.90 -3.05
CA ILE A 39 -26.70 -0.39 -3.26
C ILE A 39 -27.47 -1.45 -2.46
N LYS A 40 -28.16 -2.36 -3.14
CA LYS A 40 -28.95 -3.43 -2.52
C LYS A 40 -28.15 -4.72 -2.32
N HIS A 41 -27.15 -4.94 -3.19
CA HIS A 41 -26.33 -6.15 -3.20
C HIS A 41 -24.88 -5.78 -3.48
N VAL A 42 -23.98 -6.26 -2.62
CA VAL A 42 -22.54 -6.22 -2.86
C VAL A 42 -22.09 -7.65 -3.07
N ILE A 43 -21.51 -7.92 -4.24
CA ILE A 43 -20.88 -9.20 -4.54
C ILE A 43 -19.37 -8.96 -4.50
N VAL A 44 -18.68 -9.64 -3.59
CA VAL A 44 -17.23 -9.57 -3.46
C VAL A 44 -16.62 -10.81 -4.10
N ILE A 45 -15.81 -10.60 -5.13
CA ILE A 45 -15.05 -11.67 -5.78
C ILE A 45 -13.61 -11.57 -5.27
N MET A 46 -13.18 -12.57 -4.51
CA MET A 46 -11.83 -12.66 -3.94
C MET A 46 -10.96 -13.47 -4.90
N GLN A 47 -9.92 -12.85 -5.43
CA GLN A 47 -8.85 -13.54 -6.16
C GLN A 47 -7.67 -13.79 -5.21
N GLU A 48 -6.92 -14.86 -5.46
CA GLU A 48 -5.78 -15.27 -4.65
C GLU A 48 -4.46 -15.22 -5.47
N ASN A 49 -3.33 -15.22 -4.77
CA ASN A 49 -1.98 -15.46 -5.29
C ASN A 49 -1.47 -14.53 -6.41
N ARG A 50 -2.03 -13.32 -6.57
CA ARG A 50 -1.50 -12.30 -7.48
C ARG A 50 -1.36 -10.98 -6.77
N SER A 51 -0.19 -10.37 -6.87
CA SER A 51 0.04 -9.03 -6.34
C SER A 51 -0.59 -7.98 -7.24
N PHE A 52 -0.70 -6.75 -6.74
CA PHE A 52 -1.12 -5.62 -7.55
C PHE A 52 -0.24 -5.47 -8.81
N ASP A 53 1.09 -5.57 -8.66
CA ASP A 53 2.03 -5.42 -9.78
C ASP A 53 1.89 -6.51 -10.84
N SER A 54 1.45 -7.72 -10.46
CA SER A 54 1.19 -8.81 -11.42
C SER A 54 0.08 -8.46 -12.43
N TYR A 55 -0.92 -7.67 -12.02
CA TYR A 55 -2.05 -7.31 -12.88
C TYR A 55 -2.00 -5.88 -13.38
N PHE A 56 -1.55 -4.95 -12.54
CA PHE A 56 -1.68 -3.51 -12.76
C PHE A 56 -0.37 -2.76 -12.65
N GLY A 57 0.77 -3.45 -12.48
CA GLY A 57 2.07 -2.81 -12.27
C GLY A 57 2.51 -1.90 -13.41
N THR A 58 2.02 -2.11 -14.63
CA THR A 58 2.27 -1.27 -15.80
C THR A 58 1.03 -0.49 -16.26
N TYR A 59 -0.07 -0.55 -15.51
CA TYR A 59 -1.31 0.14 -15.87
C TYR A 59 -1.13 1.66 -15.81
N PRO A 60 -1.61 2.43 -16.81
CA PRO A 60 -1.46 3.89 -16.81
C PRO A 60 -2.04 4.55 -15.55
N GLY A 61 -1.21 5.29 -14.81
CA GLY A 61 -1.61 5.99 -13.59
C GLY A 61 -1.56 5.14 -12.31
N ALA A 62 -1.16 3.87 -12.40
CA ALA A 62 -0.86 3.07 -11.20
C ALA A 62 0.44 3.53 -10.54
N ASP A 63 0.46 3.49 -9.21
CA ASP A 63 1.70 3.48 -8.42
C ASP A 63 2.26 2.06 -8.42
N GLY A 64 2.80 1.65 -9.57
CA GLY A 64 3.26 0.29 -9.83
C GLY A 64 4.76 0.22 -10.10
N ILE A 65 5.14 -0.62 -11.05
CA ILE A 65 6.53 -0.84 -11.45
C ILE A 65 7.10 0.45 -12.05
N PRO A 66 8.24 0.98 -11.55
CA PRO A 66 8.89 2.13 -12.17
C PRO A 66 9.32 1.81 -13.61
N MET A 67 8.83 2.61 -14.56
CA MET A 67 9.08 2.45 -16.00
C MET A 67 9.89 3.62 -16.57
N LYS A 68 10.76 3.33 -17.54
CA LYS A 68 11.45 4.30 -18.38
C LYS A 68 11.39 3.84 -19.83
N ASN A 69 10.79 4.65 -20.72
CA ASN A 69 10.64 4.35 -22.15
C ASN A 69 9.99 2.97 -22.42
N GLY A 70 8.96 2.60 -21.63
CA GLY A 70 8.27 1.33 -21.77
C GLY A 70 9.01 0.11 -21.20
N VAL A 71 10.15 0.31 -20.52
CA VAL A 71 10.95 -0.76 -19.91
C VAL A 71 11.04 -0.54 -18.40
N PRO A 72 10.92 -1.58 -17.56
CA PRO A 72 11.15 -1.46 -16.12
C PRO A 72 12.54 -0.89 -15.82
N SER A 73 12.60 0.14 -14.97
CA SER A 73 13.85 0.79 -14.57
C SER A 73 14.50 0.19 -13.33
N VAL A 74 13.83 -0.78 -12.71
CA VAL A 74 14.26 -1.47 -11.49
C VAL A 74 14.52 -2.95 -11.76
N CYS A 75 15.28 -3.59 -10.88
CA CYS A 75 15.50 -5.03 -10.88
C CYS A 75 15.78 -5.55 -9.47
N VAL A 76 15.67 -6.87 -9.31
CA VAL A 76 16.11 -7.60 -8.13
C VAL A 76 17.26 -8.51 -8.53
N ASN A 77 18.33 -8.53 -7.74
CA ASN A 77 19.43 -9.46 -7.98
C ASN A 77 19.03 -10.88 -7.60
N ASP A 78 19.23 -11.81 -8.53
CA ASP A 78 19.13 -13.25 -8.31
C ASP A 78 20.37 -13.73 -7.52
N PRO A 79 20.19 -14.28 -6.31
CA PRO A 79 21.31 -14.77 -5.49
C PRO A 79 22.07 -15.96 -6.08
N LYS A 80 21.43 -16.80 -6.90
CA LYS A 80 22.09 -17.95 -7.54
C LYS A 80 22.91 -17.55 -8.75
N THR A 81 22.42 -16.62 -9.56
CA THR A 81 23.06 -16.26 -10.83
C THR A 81 23.81 -14.93 -10.79
N ASN A 82 23.62 -14.12 -9.74
CA ASN A 82 24.07 -12.73 -9.62
C ASN A 82 23.58 -11.83 -10.75
N GLN A 83 22.52 -12.21 -11.46
CA GLN A 83 21.91 -11.41 -12.51
C GLN A 83 20.87 -10.46 -11.93
N CYS A 84 20.81 -9.25 -12.47
CA CYS A 84 19.77 -8.26 -12.17
C CYS A 84 18.54 -8.56 -13.03
N ILE A 85 17.51 -9.13 -12.40
CA ILE A 85 16.28 -9.56 -13.07
C ILE A 85 15.24 -8.45 -12.97
N LYS A 86 14.82 -7.93 -14.14
CA LYS A 86 13.74 -6.95 -14.24
C LYS A 86 12.38 -7.65 -14.18
N PRO A 87 11.32 -6.97 -13.72
CA PRO A 87 9.96 -7.40 -14.01
C PRO A 87 9.75 -7.64 -15.51
N TYR A 88 8.93 -8.62 -15.86
CA TYR A 88 8.68 -9.02 -17.24
C TYR A 88 7.24 -9.49 -17.41
N HIS A 89 6.80 -9.58 -18.67
CA HIS A 89 5.48 -10.12 -19.00
C HIS A 89 5.56 -11.65 -19.05
N ASP A 90 4.89 -12.30 -18.11
CA ASP A 90 4.68 -13.75 -18.13
C ASP A 90 3.45 -14.05 -18.99
N THR A 91 3.65 -14.76 -20.10
CA THR A 91 2.58 -15.16 -21.02
C THR A 91 1.95 -16.50 -20.66
N GLN A 92 2.39 -17.15 -19.58
CA GLN A 92 1.85 -18.45 -19.19
C GLN A 92 0.52 -18.30 -18.46
N ASP A 93 -0.45 -19.12 -18.84
CA ASP A 93 -1.75 -19.20 -18.16
C ASP A 93 -1.61 -19.83 -16.76
N LEU A 94 -0.57 -20.63 -16.57
CA LEU A 94 -0.26 -21.31 -15.31
C LEU A 94 1.11 -20.89 -14.81
N ASN A 95 1.13 -20.33 -13.60
CA ASN A 95 2.34 -20.18 -12.83
C ASN A 95 2.15 -20.72 -11.41
N HIS A 96 3.25 -21.15 -10.83
CA HIS A 96 3.27 -21.90 -9.58
C HIS A 96 3.49 -21.01 -8.35
N GLY A 97 3.67 -19.70 -8.55
CA GLY A 97 3.97 -18.75 -7.49
C GLY A 97 5.23 -19.11 -6.69
N GLY A 98 5.26 -18.66 -5.43
CA GLY A 98 6.27 -18.98 -4.44
C GLY A 98 5.69 -18.92 -3.03
N PRO A 99 6.52 -19.09 -1.99
CA PRO A 99 6.10 -19.02 -0.60
C PRO A 99 5.35 -17.72 -0.31
N HIS A 100 4.18 -17.84 0.30
CA HIS A 100 3.24 -16.73 0.49
C HIS A 100 2.75 -16.63 1.95
N GLY A 101 3.52 -17.18 2.89
CA GLY A 101 3.32 -16.96 4.33
C GLY A 101 3.81 -15.58 4.80
N ALA A 102 3.34 -15.14 5.97
CA ALA A 102 3.70 -13.83 6.54
C ALA A 102 5.22 -13.62 6.70
N VAL A 103 5.95 -14.68 7.07
CA VAL A 103 7.42 -14.63 7.20
C VAL A 103 8.12 -14.45 5.85
N ASN A 104 7.55 -15.02 4.77
CA ASN A 104 8.08 -14.87 3.42
C ASN A 104 7.79 -13.46 2.91
N ALA A 105 6.57 -12.96 3.10
CA ALA A 105 6.23 -11.58 2.75
C ALA A 105 7.13 -10.55 3.45
N ALA A 106 7.40 -10.72 4.76
CA ALA A 106 8.33 -9.85 5.48
C ALA A 106 9.76 -9.91 4.90
N ALA A 107 10.19 -11.10 4.48
CA ALA A 107 11.49 -11.30 3.87
C ALA A 107 11.57 -10.76 2.43
N ASP A 108 10.49 -10.82 1.65
CA ASP A 108 10.36 -10.21 0.33
C ASP A 108 10.49 -8.69 0.40
N ILE A 109 9.76 -8.09 1.35
CA ILE A 109 9.77 -6.65 1.64
C ILE A 109 11.16 -6.20 2.10
N ASN A 110 11.89 -7.06 2.81
CA ASN A 110 13.26 -6.82 3.28
C ASN A 110 13.46 -5.43 3.88
N GLN A 111 12.73 -5.11 4.95
CA GLN A 111 12.81 -3.80 5.64
C GLN A 111 12.54 -2.60 4.70
N GLY A 112 11.69 -2.79 3.69
CA GLY A 112 11.33 -1.77 2.71
C GLY A 112 12.24 -1.70 1.48
N LYS A 113 13.27 -2.56 1.38
CA LYS A 113 14.15 -2.62 0.20
C LYS A 113 13.52 -3.31 -1.00
N MET A 114 12.45 -4.08 -0.80
CA MET A 114 11.67 -4.75 -1.86
C MET A 114 12.52 -5.63 -2.80
N ASN A 115 13.53 -6.31 -2.27
CA ASN A 115 14.48 -7.10 -3.06
C ASN A 115 14.68 -8.53 -2.53
N GLY A 116 13.78 -9.04 -1.69
CA GLY A 116 13.83 -10.41 -1.18
C GLY A 116 13.13 -11.45 -2.08
N PHE A 117 12.32 -11.00 -3.04
CA PHE A 117 11.39 -11.82 -3.84
C PHE A 117 12.04 -13.06 -4.50
N ILE A 118 13.13 -12.86 -5.25
CA ILE A 118 13.81 -13.96 -5.95
C ILE A 118 14.42 -14.93 -4.93
N ALA A 119 15.06 -14.39 -3.88
CA ALA A 119 15.67 -15.20 -2.83
C ALA A 119 14.65 -16.05 -2.06
N GLN A 120 13.43 -15.57 -1.84
CA GLN A 120 12.36 -16.35 -1.20
C GLN A 120 11.77 -17.38 -2.16
N ALA A 121 11.51 -17.02 -3.41
CA ALA A 121 11.04 -17.95 -4.43
C ALA A 121 12.01 -19.13 -4.56
N GLU A 122 13.31 -18.88 -4.60
CA GLU A 122 14.35 -19.90 -4.69
C GLU A 122 14.46 -20.86 -3.50
N LYS A 123 13.97 -20.45 -2.32
CA LYS A 123 13.94 -21.26 -1.10
C LYS A 123 12.66 -22.09 -0.97
N GLY A 124 11.65 -21.83 -1.79
CA GLY A 124 10.40 -22.57 -1.74
C GLY A 124 10.58 -24.05 -2.07
N LYS A 125 9.73 -24.88 -1.47
CA LYS A 125 9.75 -26.33 -1.65
C LYS A 125 9.18 -26.71 -3.02
N GLY A 126 9.95 -27.48 -3.80
CA GLY A 126 9.58 -27.95 -5.14
C GLY A 126 8.58 -29.10 -5.18
N SER A 127 8.45 -29.88 -4.10
CA SER A 127 7.72 -31.15 -4.05
C SER A 127 6.48 -31.09 -3.15
N CYS A 128 5.72 -30.02 -3.25
CA CYS A 128 4.49 -29.87 -2.49
C CYS A 128 3.34 -30.64 -3.12
N THR A 129 2.58 -31.35 -2.28
CA THR A 129 1.41 -32.14 -2.69
C THR A 129 0.10 -31.40 -2.47
N THR A 130 0.12 -30.39 -1.61
CA THR A 130 -1.01 -29.50 -1.32
C THR A 130 -0.93 -28.23 -2.17
N PRO A 131 -1.95 -27.92 -2.99
CA PRO A 131 -1.92 -26.77 -3.90
C PRO A 131 -1.65 -25.41 -3.22
N ASN A 132 -2.08 -25.25 -1.96
CA ASN A 132 -2.02 -23.99 -1.22
C ASN A 132 -1.03 -24.05 -0.03
N ASP A 133 0.01 -24.89 -0.08
CA ASP A 133 1.02 -24.88 1.00
C ASP A 133 1.89 -23.60 0.90
N PRO A 134 1.95 -22.80 1.98
CA PRO A 134 2.60 -21.50 1.97
C PRO A 134 4.12 -21.57 1.86
N ALA A 135 4.73 -22.76 1.95
CA ALA A 135 6.16 -22.97 1.80
C ALA A 135 6.59 -23.32 0.36
N CYS A 136 5.66 -23.42 -0.57
CA CYS A 136 5.90 -24.02 -1.88
C CYS A 136 6.32 -22.99 -2.94
N SER A 137 7.31 -23.40 -3.73
CA SER A 137 7.57 -22.87 -5.07
C SER A 137 7.59 -24.11 -5.95
N ALA A 138 6.61 -24.35 -6.82
CA ALA A 138 6.65 -25.62 -7.55
C ALA A 138 7.94 -25.70 -8.39
N GLY A 139 8.54 -26.89 -8.40
CA GLY A 139 9.72 -27.19 -9.20
C GLY A 139 9.41 -27.14 -10.69
N GLY A 140 9.48 -25.96 -11.26
CA GLY A 140 9.44 -25.68 -12.70
C GLY A 140 10.16 -24.37 -12.89
N LYS A 141 11.05 -24.29 -13.90
CA LYS A 141 12.00 -23.19 -14.13
C LYS A 141 11.49 -21.86 -13.57
N GLN A 142 12.15 -21.41 -12.52
CA GLN A 142 12.06 -20.00 -12.13
C GLN A 142 12.52 -19.18 -13.31
N MET A 143 11.69 -18.20 -13.64
CA MET A 143 11.89 -17.12 -14.61
C MET A 143 11.45 -17.42 -16.04
#